data_AF-A0A934ZAD7-F1
#
_entry.id   AF-A0A934ZAD7-F1
#
_cell.length_a   1.000
_cell.length_b   1.000
_cell.length_c   1.000
_cell.angle_alpha   90.00
_cell.angle_beta   90.00
_cell.angle_gamma   90.00
#
_symmetry.space_group_name_H-M   'P 1'
#
loop_
_entity.id
_entity.type
_entity.pdbx_description
1 polymer ?
#
loop_
_entity_poly.entity_id
_entity_poly.type
_entity_poly.pdbx_seq_one_letter_code
_entity_poly.pdbx_strand_id
1 'polypeptide(L)'
;MALAVDETVLAVDLDDDVSESEVRAIAERHHVTLTPNSPMVGVDRVYLATVPTSEAARVLRGLSAESDVDAAEENREMRALFVPNDPMYDQQWGMQRVGLPRSSEVTCGRGATVAVIDTGVACENHGEFTRIPDLAGTRCLPGWNFVNDTAHANDDQGHGTHVAGTIAQTTNNQLGTAGVAFCATILPVKVLDARGSGSLADVAEGIRWAADHGADVINLSLGGDGHSKIMDQAVEYAHRRGVTVVCAAGNSGRSVGSPANAPLSIAVSAIDSGDQIAFFSSRGPEIAIAAPGVAILQQTICERGRNRCEQFASWSGTSMAAPHVAGVAALLYSQGVTDPDRVRSLLLAHSTPTAHGGSERELYGAGVVSASAASDGVLWSAGVTRAVMLLGLALVLALWIRSKKGELTFGWIVPAVVTGVGLFFLPQFVGHYVPGVEFAMRPAATWDVPLLGAHLHRWLPFANLGIVLALVGLGFSRPSLRSPIGGVALGTASFMLAELVMRTGFAPLGSLLYLGWIALNVTVCLWVARIGIDRKTR
;
A
#
# COMPACT_ATOMS: atom_id res chain seq x y z
N MET A 1 34.74 -27.63 2.03
CA MET A 1 33.66 -26.62 2.05
C MET A 1 33.92 -25.80 3.30
N ALA A 2 34.59 -24.65 3.17
CA ALA A 2 34.82 -23.77 4.32
C ALA A 2 33.49 -23.13 4.69
N LEU A 3 33.07 -23.28 5.94
CA LEU A 3 31.92 -22.57 6.51
C LEU A 3 32.25 -21.08 6.41
N ALA A 4 31.40 -20.30 5.73
CA ALA A 4 31.49 -18.85 5.78
C ALA A 4 31.33 -18.45 7.25
N VAL A 5 32.35 -17.79 7.79
CA VAL A 5 32.29 -17.22 9.14
C VAL A 5 31.33 -16.05 9.07
N ASP A 6 30.34 -16.03 9.96
CA ASP A 6 29.41 -14.90 10.10
C ASP A 6 30.20 -13.70 10.64
N GLU A 7 30.17 -12.58 9.92
CA GLU A 7 30.94 -11.39 10.21
C GLU A 7 30.02 -10.20 10.49
N THR A 8 30.36 -9.40 11.48
CA THR A 8 29.69 -8.15 11.83
C THR A 8 30.68 -7.00 11.63
N VAL A 9 30.21 -5.94 10.96
CA VAL A 9 31.00 -4.71 10.81
C VAL A 9 30.60 -3.76 11.93
N LEU A 10 31.60 -3.19 12.61
CA LEU A 10 31.42 -2.16 13.62
C LEU A 10 31.86 -0.81 13.06
N ALA A 11 31.15 0.26 13.41
CA ALA A 11 31.57 1.63 13.18
C ALA A 11 32.22 2.16 14.47
N VAL A 12 33.39 2.76 14.35
CA VAL A 12 34.19 3.26 15.47
C VAL A 12 34.53 4.70 15.18
N ASP A 13 34.01 5.60 15.99
CA ASP A 13 34.29 7.04 15.98
C ASP A 13 35.41 7.30 17.00
N LEU A 14 36.54 7.82 16.52
CA LEU A 14 37.71 8.12 17.35
C LEU A 14 37.82 9.63 17.51
N ASP A 15 38.38 10.09 18.63
CA ASP A 15 38.53 11.53 18.87
C ASP A 15 39.36 12.19 17.74
N ASP A 16 38.99 13.41 17.35
CA ASP A 16 39.56 14.12 16.20
C ASP A 16 41.10 14.28 16.26
N ASP A 17 41.66 14.33 17.47
CA ASP A 17 43.08 14.54 17.74
C ASP A 17 43.93 13.25 17.79
N VAL A 18 43.31 12.07 17.69
CA VAL A 18 44.00 10.78 17.71
C VAL A 18 44.95 10.63 16.52
N SER A 19 46.23 10.37 16.79
CA SER A 19 47.25 10.15 15.76
C SER A 19 47.14 8.77 15.11
N GLU A 20 47.66 8.62 13.88
CA GLU A 20 47.72 7.31 13.19
C GLU A 20 48.51 6.23 13.97
N SER A 21 49.42 6.64 14.86
CA SER A 21 50.08 5.72 15.80
C SER A 21 49.13 5.22 16.87
N GLU A 22 48.26 6.07 17.39
CA GLU A 22 47.29 5.74 18.43
C GLU A 22 46.15 4.89 17.86
N VAL A 23 45.65 5.20 16.65
CA VAL A 23 44.69 4.35 15.94
C VAL A 23 45.22 2.92 15.79
N ARG A 24 46.49 2.76 15.41
CA ARG A 24 47.14 1.44 15.32
C ARG A 24 47.27 0.76 16.68
N ALA A 25 47.61 1.51 17.72
CA ALA A 25 47.70 0.97 19.08
C ALA A 25 46.32 0.48 19.59
N ILE A 26 45.24 1.20 19.30
CA ILE A 26 43.86 0.79 19.63
C ILE A 26 43.49 -0.48 18.85
N ALA A 27 43.75 -0.51 17.55
CA ALA A 27 43.50 -1.67 16.70
C ALA A 27 44.24 -2.93 17.21
N GLU A 28 45.51 -2.79 17.59
CA GLU A 28 46.33 -3.88 18.16
C GLU A 28 45.79 -4.37 19.51
N ARG A 29 45.38 -3.46 20.41
CA ARG A 29 44.81 -3.81 21.73
C ARG A 29 43.54 -4.64 21.63
N HIS A 30 42.67 -4.30 20.67
CA HIS A 30 41.37 -4.98 20.49
C HIS A 30 41.42 -6.14 19.49
N HIS A 31 42.60 -6.40 18.89
CA HIS A 31 42.80 -7.42 17.86
C HIS A 31 41.86 -7.24 16.66
N VAL A 32 41.63 -5.99 16.26
CA VAL A 32 40.81 -5.63 15.10
C VAL A 32 41.64 -4.92 14.04
N THR A 33 41.16 -4.93 12.80
CA THR A 33 41.69 -4.01 11.78
C THR A 33 40.73 -2.83 11.67
N LEU A 34 41.22 -1.63 11.97
CA LEU A 34 40.49 -0.39 11.73
C LEU A 34 40.78 0.09 10.32
N THR A 35 39.77 0.12 9.48
CA THR A 35 39.86 0.62 8.11
C THR A 35 39.14 1.96 7.99
N PRO A 36 39.74 2.98 7.37
CA PRO A 36 39.04 4.24 7.10
C PRO A 36 37.68 4.01 6.44
N ASN A 37 36.61 4.59 6.99
CA ASN A 37 35.30 4.53 6.34
C ASN A 37 35.31 5.25 4.98
N SER A 38 36.09 6.32 4.85
CA SER A 38 36.19 7.09 3.61
C SER A 38 37.55 7.79 3.46
N PRO A 39 37.88 8.34 2.28
CA PRO A 39 39.05 9.20 2.08
C PRO A 39 39.05 10.46 2.96
N MET A 40 37.92 10.81 3.60
CA MET A 40 37.76 11.96 4.50
C MET A 40 38.01 11.62 5.98
N VAL A 41 38.39 10.38 6.30
CA VAL A 41 38.65 9.93 7.70
C VAL A 41 39.62 10.83 8.46
N GLY A 42 40.50 11.56 7.77
CA GLY A 42 41.43 12.49 8.42
C GLY A 42 40.75 13.71 9.07
N VAL A 43 39.46 13.92 8.82
CA VAL A 43 38.63 14.96 9.45
C VAL A 43 37.67 14.34 10.47
N ASP A 44 36.93 13.30 10.07
CA ASP A 44 35.82 12.77 10.88
C ASP A 44 36.20 11.54 11.71
N ARG A 45 37.43 11.02 11.57
CA ARG A 45 38.00 9.89 12.33
C ARG A 45 37.13 8.64 12.49
N VAL A 46 36.14 8.42 11.61
CA VAL A 46 35.31 7.21 11.58
C VAL A 46 36.01 6.04 10.86
N TYR A 47 36.17 4.92 11.58
CA TYR A 47 36.73 3.67 11.08
C TYR A 47 35.71 2.52 11.11
N LEU A 48 35.96 1.54 10.25
CA LEU A 48 35.21 0.27 10.20
C LEU A 48 36.09 -0.86 10.73
N ALA A 49 35.51 -1.70 11.60
CA ALA A 49 36.12 -2.91 12.13
C ALA A 49 35.27 -4.14 11.77
N THR A 50 35.78 -5.02 10.93
CA THR A 50 35.12 -6.30 10.63
C THR A 50 35.57 -7.37 11.62
N VAL A 51 34.62 -7.97 12.34
CA VAL A 51 34.89 -8.98 13.36
C VAL A 51 33.95 -10.18 13.23
N PRO A 52 34.34 -11.38 13.70
CA PRO A 52 33.41 -12.50 13.79
C PRO A 52 32.19 -12.12 14.64
N THR A 53 30.98 -12.44 14.21
CA THR A 53 29.73 -12.05 14.90
C THR A 53 29.69 -12.52 16.36
N SER A 54 30.29 -13.68 16.67
CA SER A 54 30.42 -14.18 18.04
C SER A 54 31.26 -13.30 18.96
N GLU A 55 32.14 -12.46 18.40
CA GLU A 55 33.04 -11.58 19.15
C GLU A 55 32.58 -10.11 19.16
N ALA A 56 31.64 -9.73 18.28
CA ALA A 56 31.17 -8.35 18.11
C ALA A 56 30.83 -7.67 19.44
N ALA A 57 30.04 -8.31 20.31
CA ALA A 57 29.65 -7.72 21.59
C ALA A 57 30.83 -7.52 22.58
N ARG A 58 31.85 -8.38 22.51
CA ARG A 58 33.07 -8.26 23.35
C ARG A 58 33.94 -7.11 22.84
N VAL A 59 34.19 -7.08 21.54
CA VAL A 59 34.99 -6.04 20.88
C VAL A 59 34.35 -4.68 21.04
N LEU A 60 33.04 -4.59 20.82
CA LEU A 60 32.28 -3.35 20.99
C LEU A 60 32.47 -2.75 22.39
N ARG A 61 32.27 -3.56 23.45
CA ARG A 61 32.49 -3.12 24.83
C ARG A 61 33.94 -2.70 25.11
N GLY A 62 34.91 -3.34 24.44
CA GLY A 62 36.31 -2.99 24.57
C GLY A 62 36.62 -1.63 23.95
N LEU A 63 36.15 -1.41 22.71
CA LEU A 63 36.33 -0.16 21.99
C LEU A 63 35.61 0.99 22.70
N SER A 64 34.34 0.82 23.10
CA SER A 64 33.59 1.85 23.84
C SER A 64 34.14 2.20 25.23
N ALA A 65 35.16 1.50 25.71
CA ALA A 65 35.80 1.75 27.00
C ALA A 65 37.18 2.43 26.88
N GLU A 66 37.69 2.60 25.65
CA GLU A 66 38.91 3.38 25.40
C GLU A 66 38.63 4.87 25.60
N SER A 67 39.62 5.62 26.09
CA SER A 67 39.48 7.07 26.29
C SER A 67 39.40 7.86 25.00
N ASP A 68 39.96 7.30 23.92
CA ASP A 68 40.18 7.96 22.63
C ASP A 68 39.14 7.49 21.58
N VAL A 69 38.06 6.87 22.05
CA VAL A 69 36.93 6.38 21.24
C VAL A 69 35.67 7.09 21.73
N ASP A 70 35.22 8.09 20.97
CA ASP A 70 33.97 8.80 21.21
C ASP A 70 32.75 7.86 21.16
N ALA A 71 32.71 6.95 20.18
CA ALA A 71 31.64 5.97 20.05
C ALA A 71 32.08 4.70 19.32
N ALA A 72 31.49 3.56 19.69
CA ALA A 72 31.58 2.34 18.89
C ALA A 72 30.23 1.65 18.86
N GLU A 73 29.73 1.37 17.66
CA GLU A 73 28.42 0.76 17.40
C GLU A 73 28.50 -0.31 16.31
N GLU A 74 27.46 -1.13 16.18
CA GLU A 74 27.29 -1.98 15.00
C GLU A 74 27.04 -1.09 13.77
N ASN A 75 27.77 -1.31 12.67
CA ASN A 75 27.61 -0.56 11.43
C ASN A 75 26.33 -1.00 10.72
N ARG A 76 25.22 -0.41 11.13
CA ARG A 76 23.89 -0.69 10.57
C ARG A 76 23.75 -0.03 9.21
N GLU A 77 23.04 -0.70 8.31
CA GLU A 77 22.64 -0.08 7.04
C GLU A 77 21.75 1.15 7.31
N MET A 78 22.28 2.33 7.00
CA MET A 78 21.50 3.55 6.94
C MET A 78 20.84 3.65 5.55
N ARG A 79 19.55 3.99 5.51
CA ARG A 79 18.79 4.10 4.26
C ARG A 79 18.36 5.55 4.06
N ALA A 80 18.31 6.01 2.81
CA ALA A 80 17.62 7.24 2.47
C ALA A 80 16.15 7.07 2.91
N LEU A 81 15.69 7.93 3.82
CA LEU A 81 14.30 7.94 4.24
C LEU A 81 13.54 8.83 3.27
N PHE A 82 12.60 8.27 2.51
CA PHE A 82 11.59 9.10 1.86
C PHE A 82 10.79 9.82 2.95
N VAL A 83 10.97 11.13 3.06
CA VAL A 83 10.13 12.00 3.88
C VAL A 83 9.40 12.92 2.90
N PRO A 84 8.05 12.93 2.92
CA PRO A 84 7.28 13.91 2.15
C PRO A 84 7.84 15.32 2.32
N ASN A 85 7.96 16.09 1.23
CA ASN A 85 8.52 17.45 1.28
C ASN A 85 7.52 18.51 1.79
N ASP A 86 6.37 18.07 2.28
CA ASP A 86 5.24 18.87 2.73
C ASP A 86 5.56 19.51 4.10
N PRO A 87 5.52 20.87 4.24
CA PRO A 87 6.05 21.58 5.41
C PRO A 87 5.47 21.19 6.78
N MET A 88 4.27 20.59 6.83
CA MET A 88 3.62 20.19 8.07
C MET A 88 3.70 18.67 8.32
N TYR A 89 4.42 17.91 7.48
CA TYR A 89 4.52 16.46 7.61
C TYR A 89 5.10 16.00 8.96
N ASP A 90 6.07 16.74 9.50
CA ASP A 90 6.68 16.44 10.81
C ASP A 90 5.66 16.52 11.96
N GLN A 91 4.56 17.23 11.77
CA GLN A 91 3.46 17.36 12.72
C GLN A 91 2.41 16.24 12.55
N GLN A 92 2.45 15.48 11.45
CA GLN A 92 1.51 14.40 11.15
C GLN A 92 1.96 13.07 11.76
N TRP A 93 1.96 13.00 13.10
CA TRP A 93 2.33 11.80 13.85
C TRP A 93 1.59 10.54 13.37
N GLY A 94 0.31 10.68 12.97
CA GLY A 94 -0.51 9.58 12.46
C GLY A 94 0.04 8.97 11.17
N MET A 95 0.54 9.80 10.25
CA MET A 95 1.16 9.34 9.00
C MET A 95 2.46 8.59 9.26
N GLN A 96 3.25 9.07 10.23
CA GLN A 96 4.47 8.40 10.68
C GLN A 96 4.12 7.06 11.34
N ARG A 97 3.09 7.04 12.20
CA ARG A 97 2.66 5.83 12.93
C ARG A 97 2.12 4.73 12.05
N VAL A 98 1.45 5.06 10.95
CA VAL A 98 1.02 4.05 9.96
C VAL A 98 2.17 3.62 9.03
N GLY A 99 3.31 4.30 9.06
CA GLY A 99 4.47 3.95 8.24
C GLY A 99 4.40 4.47 6.81
N LEU A 100 3.86 5.68 6.60
CA LEU A 100 3.79 6.31 5.27
C LEU A 100 5.14 6.32 4.53
N PRO A 101 6.28 6.72 5.15
CA PRO A 101 7.60 6.78 4.49
C PRO A 101 7.99 5.51 3.75
N ARG A 102 7.79 4.36 4.38
CA ARG A 102 8.14 3.07 3.79
C ARG A 102 7.10 2.62 2.77
N SER A 103 5.82 2.87 3.04
CA SER A 103 4.75 2.42 2.13
C SER A 103 4.79 3.13 0.77
N SER A 104 5.17 4.41 0.74
CA SER A 104 5.27 5.21 -0.49
C SER A 104 6.37 4.74 -1.44
N GLU A 105 7.44 4.11 -0.93
CA GLU A 105 8.48 3.44 -1.74
C GLU A 105 7.92 2.22 -2.48
N VAL A 106 6.83 1.62 -1.98
CA VAL A 106 6.17 0.46 -2.59
C VAL A 106 5.05 0.90 -3.53
N THR A 107 4.13 1.75 -3.05
CA THR A 107 3.04 2.29 -3.86
C THR A 107 2.46 3.55 -3.20
N CYS A 108 1.92 4.44 -4.03
CA CYS A 108 1.20 5.64 -3.57
C CYS A 108 -0.33 5.51 -3.68
N GLY A 109 -0.89 4.35 -4.04
CA GLY A 109 -2.35 4.15 -4.17
C GLY A 109 -2.92 4.40 -5.56
N ARG A 110 -2.07 4.53 -6.59
CA ARG A 110 -2.49 4.83 -7.97
C ARG A 110 -3.44 3.77 -8.51
N GLY A 111 -4.54 4.23 -9.11
CA GLY A 111 -5.55 3.36 -9.73
C GLY A 111 -6.66 2.90 -8.78
N ALA A 112 -6.51 3.10 -7.47
CA ALA A 112 -7.59 2.88 -6.51
C ALA A 112 -8.48 4.12 -6.38
N THR A 113 -9.78 3.90 -6.22
CA THR A 113 -10.78 4.94 -5.97
C THR A 113 -11.39 4.79 -4.58
N VAL A 114 -11.32 5.85 -3.78
CA VAL A 114 -11.88 5.90 -2.43
C VAL A 114 -13.07 6.85 -2.40
N ALA A 115 -14.26 6.32 -2.13
CA ALA A 115 -15.44 7.13 -1.88
C ALA A 115 -15.42 7.70 -0.46
N VAL A 116 -15.58 9.01 -0.35
CA VAL A 116 -15.72 9.71 0.92
C VAL A 116 -17.18 10.08 1.07
N ILE A 117 -17.91 9.27 1.86
CA ILE A 117 -19.33 9.45 2.14
C ILE A 117 -19.45 10.31 3.41
N ASP A 118 -19.64 11.62 3.24
CA ASP A 118 -19.45 12.61 4.31
C ASP A 118 -20.18 13.95 4.03
N THR A 119 -19.66 15.09 4.50
CA THR A 119 -20.18 16.45 4.28
C THR A 119 -19.90 17.01 2.88
N GLY A 120 -19.31 16.22 1.98
CA GLY A 120 -18.77 16.66 0.70
C GLY A 120 -17.25 16.82 0.77
N VAL A 121 -16.63 17.15 -0.37
CA VAL A 121 -15.17 17.37 -0.45
C VAL A 121 -14.88 18.59 -1.32
N ALA A 122 -13.95 19.45 -0.90
CA ALA A 122 -13.50 20.61 -1.65
C ALA A 122 -12.59 20.24 -2.84
N CYS A 123 -13.11 19.43 -3.77
CA CYS A 123 -12.43 18.87 -4.94
C CYS A 123 -12.57 19.72 -6.22
N GLU A 124 -13.51 20.66 -6.27
CA GLU A 124 -13.81 21.45 -7.46
C GLU A 124 -14.09 22.93 -7.14
N ASN A 125 -14.04 23.78 -8.16
CA ASN A 125 -14.60 25.12 -8.07
C ASN A 125 -16.00 25.08 -8.70
N HIS A 126 -17.04 25.38 -7.92
CA HIS A 126 -18.42 25.39 -8.41
C HIS A 126 -19.27 26.43 -7.67
N GLY A 127 -19.81 27.40 -8.42
CA GLY A 127 -20.56 28.51 -7.83
C GLY A 127 -19.68 29.29 -6.86
N GLU A 128 -20.09 29.33 -5.59
CA GLU A 128 -19.30 29.94 -4.51
C GLU A 128 -18.23 29.01 -3.93
N PHE A 129 -18.31 27.70 -4.15
CA PHE A 129 -17.38 26.74 -3.57
C PHE A 129 -16.05 26.70 -4.31
N THR A 130 -14.96 26.56 -3.55
CA THR A 130 -13.60 26.55 -4.09
C THR A 130 -12.86 25.26 -3.73
N ARG A 131 -12.05 24.78 -4.67
CA ARG A 131 -11.13 23.66 -4.45
C ARG A 131 -10.01 24.09 -3.53
N ILE A 132 -9.73 23.30 -2.50
CA ILE A 132 -8.62 23.61 -1.59
C ILE A 132 -7.26 23.41 -2.29
N PRO A 133 -6.27 24.29 -2.04
CA PRO A 133 -4.94 24.22 -2.64
C PRO A 133 -4.24 22.87 -2.51
N ASP A 134 -4.29 22.23 -1.34
CA ASP A 134 -3.49 21.05 -1.02
C ASP A 134 -4.20 19.72 -1.40
N LEU A 135 -5.34 19.83 -2.12
CA LEU A 135 -5.92 18.74 -2.93
C LEU A 135 -5.74 18.98 -4.44
N ALA A 136 -4.98 19.97 -4.88
CA ALA A 136 -4.85 20.31 -6.30
C ALA A 136 -4.27 19.20 -7.18
N GLY A 137 -3.37 18.38 -6.63
CA GLY A 137 -2.79 17.22 -7.31
C GLY A 137 -3.61 15.93 -7.16
N THR A 138 -4.54 15.89 -6.20
CA THR A 138 -5.43 14.75 -5.96
C THR A 138 -6.47 14.67 -7.05
N ARG A 139 -6.62 13.50 -7.68
CA ARG A 139 -7.69 13.29 -8.67
C ARG A 139 -9.02 13.10 -7.94
N CYS A 140 -10.04 13.86 -8.33
CA CYS A 140 -11.41 13.63 -7.87
C CYS A 140 -12.31 13.23 -9.04
N LEU A 141 -13.19 12.25 -8.84
CA LEU A 141 -14.28 11.93 -9.76
C LEU A 141 -15.48 12.86 -9.52
N PRO A 142 -16.36 13.02 -10.51
CA PRO A 142 -17.67 13.62 -10.28
C PRO A 142 -18.42 12.89 -9.16
N GLY A 143 -18.85 13.65 -8.16
CA GLY A 143 -19.54 13.11 -6.98
C GLY A 143 -21.06 13.18 -7.10
N TRP A 144 -21.74 12.87 -5.99
CA TRP A 144 -23.17 13.11 -5.84
C TRP A 144 -23.52 13.65 -4.45
N ASN A 145 -24.50 14.54 -4.40
CA ASN A 145 -24.99 15.17 -3.18
C ASN A 145 -26.42 14.72 -2.92
N PHE A 146 -26.60 13.82 -1.95
CA PHE A 146 -27.89 13.30 -1.50
C PHE A 146 -28.64 14.28 -0.59
N VAL A 147 -27.99 15.33 -0.08
CA VAL A 147 -28.65 16.34 0.78
C VAL A 147 -29.56 17.26 -0.05
N ASN A 148 -29.23 17.50 -1.32
CA ASN A 148 -29.97 18.39 -2.19
C ASN A 148 -30.17 17.88 -3.64
N ASP A 149 -29.83 16.61 -3.90
CA ASP A 149 -29.97 15.91 -5.18
C ASP A 149 -29.27 16.61 -6.36
N THR A 150 -27.98 16.91 -6.18
CA THR A 150 -27.16 17.53 -7.22
C THR A 150 -25.88 16.73 -7.51
N ALA A 151 -25.29 16.94 -8.69
CA ALA A 151 -24.00 16.36 -9.07
C ALA A 151 -22.79 17.01 -8.35
N HIS A 152 -23.03 17.94 -7.42
CA HIS A 152 -22.03 18.81 -6.82
C HIS A 152 -21.92 18.53 -5.32
N ALA A 153 -21.05 17.58 -4.97
CA ALA A 153 -20.76 17.16 -3.60
C ALA A 153 -19.72 18.07 -2.91
N ASN A 154 -19.90 19.38 -3.03
CA ASN A 154 -19.03 20.37 -2.41
C ASN A 154 -19.16 20.37 -0.89
N ASP A 155 -18.05 20.60 -0.20
CA ASP A 155 -18.02 20.65 1.27
C ASP A 155 -18.38 22.04 1.77
N ASP A 156 -19.36 22.10 2.66
CA ASP A 156 -19.85 23.31 3.34
C ASP A 156 -19.69 23.23 4.87
N GLN A 157 -19.02 22.19 5.36
CA GLN A 157 -18.76 21.95 6.78
C GLN A 157 -17.26 21.84 7.08
N GLY A 158 -16.50 21.09 6.28
CA GLY A 158 -15.05 20.90 6.37
C GLY A 158 -14.60 19.48 6.72
N HIS A 159 -15.50 18.63 7.20
CA HIS A 159 -15.18 17.31 7.72
C HIS A 159 -14.86 16.30 6.65
N GLY A 160 -15.67 16.23 5.59
CA GLY A 160 -15.36 15.38 4.45
C GLY A 160 -14.05 15.78 3.76
N THR A 161 -13.71 17.08 3.71
CA THR A 161 -12.42 17.54 3.20
C THR A 161 -11.24 17.09 4.06
N HIS A 162 -11.34 17.18 5.40
CA HIS A 162 -10.31 16.71 6.32
C HIS A 162 -10.09 15.19 6.22
N VAL A 163 -11.20 14.44 6.12
CA VAL A 163 -11.23 12.98 5.91
C VAL A 163 -10.58 12.61 4.58
N ALA A 164 -10.96 13.27 3.49
CA ALA A 164 -10.37 13.06 2.17
C ALA A 164 -8.86 13.37 2.14
N GLY A 165 -8.42 14.39 2.87
CA GLY A 165 -7.01 14.72 3.02
C GLY A 165 -6.22 13.62 3.69
N THR A 166 -6.71 13.07 4.82
CA THR A 166 -6.05 11.92 5.47
C THR A 166 -5.87 10.74 4.50
N ILE A 167 -6.84 10.51 3.59
CA ILE A 167 -6.74 9.45 2.57
C ILE A 167 -5.74 9.83 1.47
N ALA A 168 -5.90 10.98 0.82
CA ALA A 168 -5.21 11.30 -0.43
C ALA A 168 -4.87 12.79 -0.59
N GLN A 169 -4.44 13.47 0.48
CA GLN A 169 -3.85 14.82 0.37
C GLN A 169 -2.74 14.83 -0.69
N THR A 170 -2.66 15.91 -1.47
CA THR A 170 -1.57 16.05 -2.44
C THR A 170 -0.25 16.05 -1.67
N THR A 171 0.65 15.13 -2.00
CA THR A 171 1.90 14.92 -1.27
C THR A 171 3.08 15.23 -2.18
N ASN A 172 4.17 15.74 -1.62
CA ASN A 172 5.36 16.22 -2.32
C ASN A 172 5.13 17.47 -3.18
N ASN A 173 4.21 18.35 -2.78
CA ASN A 173 3.93 19.60 -3.49
C ASN A 173 4.49 20.84 -2.78
N GLN A 174 5.30 20.67 -1.73
CA GLN A 174 5.86 21.73 -0.88
C GLN A 174 4.79 22.58 -0.18
N LEU A 175 3.60 22.03 0.04
CA LEU A 175 2.48 22.70 0.70
C LEU A 175 1.91 21.78 1.78
N GLY A 176 1.50 22.36 2.91
CA GLY A 176 0.63 21.67 3.85
C GLY A 176 1.08 20.30 4.31
N THR A 177 0.26 19.31 4.02
CA THR A 177 0.20 17.99 4.66
C THR A 177 0.23 16.85 3.64
N ALA A 178 0.57 15.64 4.07
CA ALA A 178 0.57 14.43 3.25
C ALA A 178 -0.67 13.54 3.50
N GLY A 179 -0.98 12.67 2.54
CA GLY A 179 -2.05 11.67 2.62
C GLY A 179 -1.51 10.24 2.54
N VAL A 180 -2.24 9.26 3.10
CA VAL A 180 -1.79 7.85 3.14
C VAL A 180 -1.61 7.27 1.74
N ALA A 181 -2.59 7.47 0.87
CA ALA A 181 -2.65 7.00 -0.51
C ALA A 181 -2.75 8.18 -1.47
N PHE A 182 -1.72 9.03 -1.49
CA PHE A 182 -1.69 10.32 -2.20
C PHE A 182 -1.79 10.26 -3.74
N CYS A 183 -1.76 9.08 -4.36
CA CYS A 183 -2.10 8.87 -5.77
C CYS A 183 -3.49 8.26 -6.01
N ALA A 184 -4.25 7.96 -4.95
CA ALA A 184 -5.60 7.45 -5.07
C ALA A 184 -6.53 8.54 -5.63
N THR A 185 -7.63 8.08 -6.22
CA THR A 185 -8.70 8.96 -6.70
C THR A 185 -9.78 9.07 -5.62
N ILE A 186 -10.24 10.29 -5.33
CA ILE A 186 -11.35 10.52 -4.40
C ILE A 186 -12.68 10.57 -5.17
N LEU A 187 -13.70 9.88 -4.67
CA LEU A 187 -15.10 9.98 -5.11
C LEU A 187 -15.91 10.69 -4.02
N PRO A 188 -16.20 11.99 -4.15
CA PRO A 188 -16.98 12.72 -3.14
C PRO A 188 -18.45 12.27 -3.13
N VAL A 189 -19.00 11.92 -1.98
CA VAL A 189 -20.42 11.59 -1.81
C VAL A 189 -20.95 12.34 -0.60
N LYS A 190 -21.75 13.38 -0.84
CA LYS A 190 -22.29 14.21 0.23
C LYS A 190 -23.61 13.64 0.74
N VAL A 191 -23.61 13.22 2.00
CA VAL A 191 -24.79 12.71 2.72
C VAL A 191 -25.05 13.46 4.04
N LEU A 192 -24.09 14.29 4.47
CA LEU A 192 -24.21 15.14 5.65
C LEU A 192 -24.34 16.62 5.24
N ASP A 193 -25.24 17.34 5.89
CA ASP A 193 -25.49 18.77 5.68
C ASP A 193 -24.38 19.67 6.26
N ALA A 194 -24.52 20.99 6.13
CA ALA A 194 -23.57 21.98 6.65
C ALA A 194 -23.37 21.95 8.18
N ARG A 195 -24.18 21.18 8.92
CA ARG A 195 -24.03 20.96 10.37
C ARG A 195 -23.41 19.58 10.67
N GLY A 196 -23.02 18.82 9.66
CA GLY A 196 -22.50 17.46 9.80
C GLY A 196 -23.57 16.42 10.12
N SER A 197 -24.84 16.68 9.80
CA SER A 197 -25.96 15.78 10.07
C SER A 197 -26.58 15.25 8.79
N GLY A 198 -26.97 13.97 8.76
CA GLY A 198 -27.59 13.34 7.60
C GLY A 198 -28.54 12.23 8.00
N SER A 199 -29.37 11.78 7.06
CA SER A 199 -30.33 10.71 7.33
C SER A 199 -29.71 9.34 7.07
N LEU A 200 -30.21 8.32 7.78
CA LEU A 200 -29.86 6.93 7.53
C LEU A 200 -30.12 6.53 6.07
N ALA A 201 -31.18 7.07 5.45
CA ALA A 201 -31.55 6.80 4.07
C ALA A 201 -30.47 7.31 3.11
N ASP A 202 -30.06 8.57 3.24
CA ASP A 202 -29.04 9.20 2.38
C ASP A 202 -27.70 8.47 2.50
N VAL A 203 -27.31 8.09 3.72
CA VAL A 203 -26.09 7.30 3.94
C VAL A 203 -26.18 5.93 3.25
N ALA A 204 -27.31 5.23 3.41
CA ALA A 204 -27.49 3.91 2.82
C ALA A 204 -27.59 3.94 1.28
N GLU A 205 -28.15 5.00 0.70
CA GLU A 205 -28.13 5.24 -0.74
C GLU A 205 -26.74 5.64 -1.24
N GLY A 206 -26.04 6.51 -0.51
CA GLY A 206 -24.66 6.90 -0.80
C GLY A 206 -23.70 5.70 -0.87
N ILE A 207 -23.85 4.72 0.02
CA ILE A 207 -23.06 3.49 0.00
C ILE A 207 -23.31 2.69 -1.28
N ARG A 208 -24.58 2.50 -1.67
CA ARG A 208 -24.94 1.76 -2.88
C ARG A 208 -24.47 2.50 -4.13
N TRP A 209 -24.69 3.80 -4.17
CA TRP A 209 -24.30 4.67 -5.27
C TRP A 209 -22.78 4.66 -5.45
N ALA A 210 -21.99 4.82 -4.39
CA ALA A 210 -20.54 4.76 -4.47
C ALA A 210 -20.04 3.43 -5.06
N ALA A 211 -20.63 2.31 -4.63
CA ALA A 211 -20.29 0.99 -5.15
C ALA A 211 -20.61 0.81 -6.65
N ASP A 212 -21.62 1.52 -7.14
CA ASP A 212 -22.02 1.52 -8.55
C ASP A 212 -21.21 2.51 -9.41
N HIS A 213 -20.60 3.52 -8.77
CA HIS A 213 -19.91 4.63 -9.45
C HIS A 213 -18.38 4.56 -9.31
N GLY A 214 -17.85 3.34 -9.15
CA GLY A 214 -16.43 3.05 -9.30
C GLY A 214 -15.60 3.15 -8.04
N ALA A 215 -16.21 3.18 -6.85
CA ALA A 215 -15.48 3.03 -5.59
C ALA A 215 -14.87 1.63 -5.49
N ASP A 216 -13.60 1.57 -5.10
CA ASP A 216 -12.93 0.34 -4.67
C ASP A 216 -12.94 0.24 -3.13
N VAL A 217 -12.88 1.40 -2.47
CA VAL A 217 -12.99 1.55 -1.01
C VAL A 217 -14.04 2.61 -0.69
N ILE A 218 -14.86 2.39 0.33
CA ILE A 218 -15.78 3.38 0.90
C ILE A 218 -15.30 3.72 2.31
N ASN A 219 -15.08 5.01 2.57
CA ASN A 219 -14.85 5.55 3.90
C ASN A 219 -16.14 6.21 4.43
N LEU A 220 -16.58 5.77 5.60
CA LEU A 220 -17.69 6.34 6.36
C LEU A 220 -17.17 6.84 7.71
N SER A 221 -16.80 8.12 7.76
CA SER A 221 -16.36 8.80 8.99
C SER A 221 -17.54 9.35 9.79
N LEU A 222 -18.63 8.58 9.81
CA LEU A 222 -19.93 8.93 10.37
C LEU A 222 -20.56 7.69 11.02
N GLY A 223 -21.57 7.90 11.85
CA GLY A 223 -22.32 6.81 12.44
C GLY A 223 -23.49 7.28 13.29
N GLY A 224 -24.37 6.35 13.62
CA GLY A 224 -25.51 6.54 14.51
C GLY A 224 -25.61 5.41 15.52
N ASP A 225 -26.29 5.68 16.62
CA ASP A 225 -26.51 4.70 17.68
C ASP A 225 -27.39 3.54 17.22
N GLY A 226 -27.11 2.35 17.76
CA GLY A 226 -27.90 1.15 17.50
C GLY A 226 -27.56 0.42 16.20
N HIS A 227 -28.31 -0.64 15.96
CA HIS A 227 -28.16 -1.51 14.79
C HIS A 227 -29.17 -1.14 13.71
N SER A 228 -28.75 -1.16 12.43
CA SER A 228 -29.62 -0.86 11.30
C SER A 228 -29.51 -1.92 10.20
N LYS A 229 -30.58 -2.68 10.00
CA LYS A 229 -30.67 -3.67 8.92
C LYS A 229 -30.55 -3.04 7.53
N ILE A 230 -31.04 -1.82 7.34
CA ILE A 230 -30.94 -1.10 6.06
C ILE A 230 -29.46 -0.80 5.75
N MET A 231 -28.69 -0.47 6.80
CA MET A 231 -27.28 -0.19 6.68
C MET A 231 -26.49 -1.47 6.42
N ASP A 232 -26.77 -2.57 7.12
CA ASP A 232 -26.16 -3.87 6.83
C ASP A 232 -26.37 -4.26 5.37
N GLN A 233 -27.59 -4.09 4.85
CA GLN A 233 -27.91 -4.41 3.46
C GLN A 233 -27.19 -3.49 2.46
N ALA A 234 -26.87 -2.25 2.83
CA ALA A 234 -26.09 -1.34 2.00
C ALA A 234 -24.62 -1.73 1.99
N VAL A 235 -24.04 -2.05 3.16
CA VAL A 235 -22.67 -2.54 3.30
C VAL A 235 -22.50 -3.88 2.56
N GLU A 236 -23.45 -4.80 2.72
CA GLU A 236 -23.46 -6.09 2.02
C GLU A 236 -23.61 -5.91 0.50
N TYR A 237 -24.39 -4.91 0.05
CA TYR A 237 -24.46 -4.56 -1.37
C TYR A 237 -23.11 -4.11 -1.91
N ALA A 238 -22.43 -3.19 -1.22
CA ALA A 238 -21.10 -2.72 -1.62
C ALA A 238 -20.08 -3.86 -1.65
N HIS A 239 -20.07 -4.73 -0.63
CA HIS A 239 -19.20 -5.90 -0.57
C HIS A 239 -19.43 -6.86 -1.76
N ARG A 240 -20.69 -7.15 -2.11
CA ARG A 240 -21.04 -7.94 -3.31
C ARG A 240 -20.67 -7.27 -4.63
N ARG A 241 -20.36 -5.97 -4.64
CA ARG A 241 -19.80 -5.25 -5.80
C ARG A 241 -18.27 -5.27 -5.82
N GLY A 242 -17.64 -5.91 -4.85
CA GLY A 242 -16.19 -5.98 -4.69
C GLY A 242 -15.61 -4.71 -4.06
N VAL A 243 -16.36 -4.06 -3.16
CA VAL A 243 -15.95 -2.80 -2.53
C VAL A 243 -15.70 -3.02 -1.04
N THR A 244 -14.55 -2.54 -0.55
CA THR A 244 -14.21 -2.59 0.87
C THR A 244 -14.85 -1.42 1.62
N VAL A 245 -15.58 -1.68 2.71
CA VAL A 245 -16.25 -0.64 3.49
C VAL A 245 -15.54 -0.44 4.83
N VAL A 246 -15.03 0.77 5.07
CA VAL A 246 -14.32 1.18 6.28
C VAL A 246 -15.17 2.20 7.03
N CYS A 247 -15.38 1.98 8.32
CA CYS A 247 -16.29 2.79 9.13
C CYS A 247 -15.65 3.22 10.45
N ALA A 248 -15.88 4.47 10.85
CA ALA A 248 -15.56 4.95 12.18
C ALA A 248 -16.41 4.21 13.24
N ALA A 249 -15.78 3.69 14.30
CA ALA A 249 -16.49 2.93 15.33
C ALA A 249 -17.51 3.77 16.14
N GLY A 250 -17.32 5.09 16.21
CA GLY A 250 -18.14 6.03 16.96
C GLY A 250 -17.39 6.67 18.14
N ASN A 251 -17.87 7.80 18.63
CA ASN A 251 -17.20 8.64 19.62
C ASN A 251 -17.90 8.69 21.00
N SER A 252 -18.70 7.68 21.34
CA SER A 252 -19.48 7.64 22.59
C SER A 252 -18.75 7.02 23.78
N GLY A 253 -17.60 6.37 23.55
CA GLY A 253 -16.92 5.52 24.53
C GLY A 253 -17.65 4.21 24.85
N ARG A 254 -18.75 3.90 24.14
CA ARG A 254 -19.65 2.76 24.39
C ARG A 254 -19.58 1.77 23.21
N SER A 255 -20.66 1.02 22.98
CA SER A 255 -20.78 0.05 21.90
C SER A 255 -20.62 0.68 20.51
N VAL A 256 -20.11 -0.10 19.56
CA VAL A 256 -20.00 0.28 18.14
C VAL A 256 -21.39 0.51 17.52
N GLY A 257 -21.55 1.64 16.85
CA GLY A 257 -22.79 2.04 16.16
C GLY A 257 -22.84 1.62 14.68
N SER A 258 -23.97 1.86 14.02
CA SER A 258 -24.14 1.64 12.58
C SER A 258 -23.55 2.81 11.78
N PRO A 259 -22.88 2.61 10.63
CA PRO A 259 -22.65 1.36 9.88
C PRO A 259 -21.54 0.44 10.42
N ALA A 260 -20.73 0.89 11.38
CA ALA A 260 -19.53 0.15 11.80
C ALA A 260 -19.81 -1.20 12.48
N ASN A 261 -21.02 -1.42 12.99
CA ASN A 261 -21.44 -2.72 13.52
C ASN A 261 -21.98 -3.69 12.46
N ALA A 262 -22.02 -3.30 11.18
CA ALA A 262 -22.40 -4.20 10.09
C ALA A 262 -21.32 -5.29 9.90
N PRO A 263 -21.68 -6.58 9.72
CA PRO A 263 -20.71 -7.69 9.71
C PRO A 263 -19.58 -7.60 8.66
N LEU A 264 -19.85 -6.99 7.51
CA LEU A 264 -18.89 -6.83 6.40
C LEU A 264 -18.18 -5.47 6.38
N SER A 265 -18.40 -4.65 7.42
CA SER A 265 -17.66 -3.41 7.61
C SER A 265 -16.34 -3.66 8.34
N ILE A 266 -15.39 -2.75 8.15
CA ILE A 266 -14.16 -2.67 8.94
C ILE A 266 -14.36 -1.54 9.95
N ALA A 267 -14.75 -1.89 11.18
CA ALA A 267 -14.90 -0.93 12.27
C ALA A 267 -13.54 -0.48 12.80
N VAL A 268 -13.31 0.83 12.80
CA VAL A 268 -12.03 1.45 13.15
C VAL A 268 -12.13 2.23 14.45
N SER A 269 -11.36 1.82 15.45
CA SER A 269 -11.20 2.54 16.71
C SER A 269 -10.07 3.58 16.65
N ALA A 270 -10.10 4.57 17.54
CA ALA A 270 -9.17 5.70 17.55
C ALA A 270 -8.12 5.56 18.65
N ILE A 271 -6.84 5.72 18.28
CA ILE A 271 -5.73 5.83 19.22
C ILE A 271 -5.09 7.23 19.21
N ASP A 272 -4.39 7.56 20.28
CA ASP A 272 -3.52 8.72 20.38
C ASP A 272 -2.05 8.39 20.02
N SER A 273 -1.20 9.42 20.08
CA SER A 273 0.23 9.32 19.75
C SER A 273 1.03 8.43 20.71
N GLY A 274 0.46 8.06 21.85
CA GLY A 274 1.02 7.13 22.81
C GLY A 274 0.53 5.69 22.61
N ASP A 275 -0.10 5.37 21.48
CA ASP A 275 -0.73 4.08 21.20
C ASP A 275 -1.86 3.71 22.19
N GLN A 276 -2.41 4.70 22.90
CA GLN A 276 -3.52 4.47 23.82
C GLN A 276 -4.85 4.69 23.11
N ILE A 277 -5.83 3.84 23.43
CA ILE A 277 -7.19 4.03 22.96
C ILE A 277 -7.74 5.37 23.47
N ALA A 278 -8.30 6.17 22.58
CA ALA A 278 -8.91 7.44 22.95
C ALA A 278 -10.13 7.20 23.84
N PHE A 279 -10.31 8.00 24.90
CA PHE A 279 -11.40 7.79 25.87
C PHE A 279 -12.80 7.78 25.22
N PHE A 280 -12.98 8.55 24.14
CA PHE A 280 -14.22 8.64 23.37
C PHE A 280 -14.40 7.48 22.38
N SER A 281 -13.35 6.71 22.07
CA SER A 281 -13.45 5.65 21.06
C SER A 281 -14.45 4.60 21.53
N SER A 282 -15.42 4.31 20.65
CA SER A 282 -16.32 3.19 20.87
C SER A 282 -15.55 1.88 20.83
N ARG A 283 -16.11 0.88 21.50
CA ARG A 283 -15.50 -0.40 21.84
C ARG A 283 -16.50 -1.52 21.70
N GLY A 284 -16.03 -2.72 21.42
CA GLY A 284 -16.87 -3.90 21.29
C GLY A 284 -16.27 -4.97 20.39
N PRO A 285 -16.91 -6.14 20.30
CA PRO A 285 -16.42 -7.26 19.49
C PRO A 285 -16.37 -6.95 17.99
N GLU A 286 -17.05 -5.90 17.52
CA GLU A 286 -17.07 -5.47 16.13
C GLU A 286 -15.77 -4.75 15.71
N ILE A 287 -14.98 -4.24 16.66
CA ILE A 287 -13.72 -3.55 16.36
C ILE A 287 -12.79 -4.47 15.58
N ALA A 288 -12.48 -4.07 14.35
CA ALA A 288 -11.61 -4.82 13.47
C ALA A 288 -10.15 -4.40 13.67
N ILE A 289 -9.89 -3.10 13.76
CA ILE A 289 -8.54 -2.54 13.81
C ILE A 289 -8.56 -1.13 14.42
N ALA A 290 -7.45 -0.71 15.01
CA ALA A 290 -7.24 0.65 15.50
C ALA A 290 -6.43 1.49 14.51
N ALA A 291 -6.60 2.82 14.54
CA ALA A 291 -5.79 3.76 13.77
C ALA A 291 -5.65 5.13 14.47
N PRO A 292 -4.66 5.95 14.08
CA PRO A 292 -4.48 7.31 14.59
C PRO A 292 -5.75 8.16 14.48
N GLY A 293 -6.28 8.63 15.61
CA GLY A 293 -7.55 9.36 15.65
C GLY A 293 -7.57 10.53 16.62
N VAL A 294 -6.45 10.91 17.22
CA VAL A 294 -6.35 12.07 18.13
C VAL A 294 -5.35 13.08 17.57
N ALA A 295 -5.75 14.35 17.54
CA ALA A 295 -4.92 15.45 17.04
C ALA A 295 -4.38 15.19 15.62
N ILE A 296 -5.24 14.71 14.72
CA ILE A 296 -4.90 14.44 13.33
C ILE A 296 -5.00 15.74 12.53
N LEU A 297 -3.86 16.22 12.08
CA LEU A 297 -3.69 17.46 11.33
C LEU A 297 -3.89 17.21 9.83
N GLN A 298 -4.85 17.92 9.21
CA GLN A 298 -5.03 18.01 7.75
C GLN A 298 -5.59 19.36 7.30
N GLN A 299 -5.54 19.62 5.99
CA GLN A 299 -6.28 20.74 5.42
C GLN A 299 -7.80 20.51 5.55
N THR A 300 -8.51 21.57 5.89
CA THR A 300 -9.96 21.68 5.85
C THR A 300 -10.35 22.98 5.15
N ILE A 301 -11.64 23.31 5.13
CA ILE A 301 -12.17 24.51 4.49
C ILE A 301 -12.33 25.64 5.50
N CYS A 302 -12.25 26.89 5.02
CA CYS A 302 -12.73 28.07 5.74
C CYS A 302 -14.04 28.55 5.11
N GLU A 303 -14.77 29.40 5.82
CA GLU A 303 -15.96 30.11 5.31
C GLU A 303 -16.96 29.21 4.58
N ARG A 304 -17.18 27.99 5.09
CA ARG A 304 -18.06 26.97 4.48
C ARG A 304 -17.71 26.67 3.02
N GLY A 305 -16.42 26.65 2.69
CA GLY A 305 -15.91 26.30 1.37
C GLY A 305 -15.93 27.44 0.36
N ARG A 306 -16.40 28.62 0.76
CA ARG A 306 -16.61 29.75 -0.16
C ARG A 306 -15.35 30.52 -0.54
N ASN A 307 -14.36 30.52 0.35
CA ASN A 307 -13.09 31.19 0.11
C ASN A 307 -11.97 30.16 -0.03
N ARG A 308 -11.07 30.45 -0.98
CA ARG A 308 -9.84 29.69 -1.13
C ARG A 308 -8.88 30.08 -0.02
N CYS A 309 -8.63 29.16 0.89
CA CYS A 309 -7.72 29.37 2.02
C CYS A 309 -6.93 28.11 2.35
N GLU A 310 -5.82 28.31 3.03
CA GLU A 310 -4.92 27.29 3.53
C GLU A 310 -5.19 27.07 5.03
N GLN A 311 -6.38 26.54 5.34
CA GLN A 311 -6.77 26.21 6.71
C GLN A 311 -6.37 24.78 7.05
N PHE A 312 -5.39 24.62 7.94
CA PHE A 312 -5.00 23.32 8.49
C PHE A 312 -5.46 23.22 9.94
N ALA A 313 -6.07 22.09 10.31
CA ALA A 313 -6.62 21.89 11.64
C ALA A 313 -6.39 20.46 12.15
N SER A 314 -6.10 20.35 13.45
CA SER A 314 -5.97 19.07 14.15
C SER A 314 -7.29 18.69 14.79
N TRP A 315 -7.87 17.56 14.38
CA TRP A 315 -9.14 17.04 14.90
C TRP A 315 -8.97 15.68 15.57
N SER A 316 -9.92 15.33 16.42
CA SER A 316 -9.93 14.08 17.17
C SER A 316 -11.27 13.38 17.01
N GLY A 317 -11.23 12.10 16.67
CA GLY A 317 -12.40 11.25 16.47
C GLY A 317 -12.02 9.93 15.78
N THR A 318 -12.87 8.92 15.95
CA THR A 318 -12.84 7.72 15.10
C THR A 318 -13.04 8.07 13.62
N SER A 319 -13.69 9.21 13.34
CA SER A 319 -13.78 9.84 12.02
C SER A 319 -12.43 10.21 11.40
N MET A 320 -11.39 10.46 12.20
CA MET A 320 -10.01 10.70 11.74
C MET A 320 -9.20 9.40 11.69
N ALA A 321 -9.60 8.35 12.42
CA ALA A 321 -8.97 7.04 12.40
C ALA A 321 -9.37 6.23 11.14
N ALA A 322 -10.65 6.18 10.81
CA ALA A 322 -11.18 5.47 9.64
C ALA A 322 -10.45 5.81 8.32
N PRO A 323 -10.19 7.09 7.97
CA PRO A 323 -9.54 7.42 6.71
C PRO A 323 -8.08 6.93 6.60
N HIS A 324 -7.37 6.73 7.71
CA HIS A 324 -6.06 6.07 7.66
C HIS A 324 -6.19 4.63 7.14
N VAL A 325 -7.18 3.88 7.66
CA VAL A 325 -7.44 2.49 7.23
C VAL A 325 -7.95 2.44 5.80
N ALA A 326 -8.82 3.38 5.40
CA ALA A 326 -9.28 3.49 4.02
C ALA A 326 -8.14 3.80 3.05
N GLY A 327 -7.20 4.66 3.45
CA GLY A 327 -5.96 4.92 2.70
C GLY A 327 -5.12 3.66 2.54
N VAL A 328 -4.87 2.90 3.61
CA VAL A 328 -4.12 1.64 3.51
C VAL A 328 -4.85 0.61 2.64
N ALA A 329 -6.18 0.51 2.73
CA ALA A 329 -6.96 -0.34 1.83
C ALA A 329 -6.75 0.07 0.36
N ALA A 330 -6.71 1.37 0.05
CA ALA A 330 -6.42 1.86 -1.30
C ALA A 330 -5.01 1.49 -1.78
N LEU A 331 -4.00 1.47 -0.91
CA LEU A 331 -2.66 0.95 -1.24
C LEU A 331 -2.68 -0.56 -1.58
N LEU A 332 -3.60 -1.33 -1.00
CA LEU A 332 -3.75 -2.76 -1.33
C LEU A 332 -4.45 -2.95 -2.67
N TYR A 333 -5.53 -2.19 -2.94
CA TYR A 333 -6.19 -2.18 -4.25
C TYR A 333 -5.23 -1.74 -5.35
N SER A 334 -4.40 -0.72 -5.10
CA SER A 334 -3.41 -0.28 -6.07
C SER A 334 -2.44 -1.40 -6.41
N GLN A 335 -2.16 -2.37 -5.53
CA GLN A 335 -1.29 -3.52 -5.79
C GLN A 335 -1.97 -4.71 -6.47
N GLY A 336 -3.25 -4.57 -6.83
CA GLY A 336 -4.05 -5.60 -7.50
C GLY A 336 -4.85 -6.50 -6.56
N VAL A 337 -4.88 -6.21 -5.24
CA VAL A 337 -5.77 -6.91 -4.30
C VAL A 337 -7.16 -6.27 -4.39
N THR A 338 -8.02 -6.85 -5.22
CA THR A 338 -9.35 -6.32 -5.54
C THR A 338 -10.49 -7.03 -4.81
N ASP A 339 -10.22 -8.15 -4.14
CA ASP A 339 -11.21 -8.86 -3.33
C ASP A 339 -11.33 -8.26 -1.92
N PRO A 340 -12.52 -7.79 -1.49
CA PRO A 340 -12.68 -7.08 -0.21
C PRO A 340 -12.41 -7.98 1.01
N ASP A 341 -12.69 -9.28 0.94
CA ASP A 341 -12.35 -10.21 2.02
C ASP A 341 -10.84 -10.38 2.16
N ARG A 342 -10.14 -10.45 1.01
CA ARG A 342 -8.67 -10.48 1.01
C ARG A 342 -8.07 -9.19 1.54
N VAL A 343 -8.60 -8.02 1.14
CA VAL A 343 -8.18 -6.71 1.67
C VAL A 343 -8.35 -6.66 3.18
N ARG A 344 -9.51 -7.05 3.71
CA ARG A 344 -9.75 -7.14 5.16
C ARG A 344 -8.73 -8.07 5.82
N SER A 345 -8.51 -9.27 5.27
CA SER A 345 -7.57 -10.22 5.86
C SER A 345 -6.14 -9.69 5.93
N LEU A 346 -5.69 -8.94 4.93
CA LEU A 346 -4.35 -8.37 4.86
C LEU A 346 -4.18 -7.20 5.83
N LEU A 347 -5.18 -6.32 5.93
CA LEU A 347 -5.19 -5.24 6.93
C LEU A 347 -5.05 -5.80 8.36
N LEU A 348 -5.77 -6.88 8.67
CA LEU A 348 -5.75 -7.50 9.99
C LEU A 348 -4.50 -8.34 10.24
N ALA A 349 -3.95 -9.00 9.23
CA ALA A 349 -2.76 -9.84 9.38
C ALA A 349 -1.46 -9.02 9.47
N HIS A 350 -1.45 -7.82 8.89
CA HIS A 350 -0.31 -6.91 8.87
C HIS A 350 -0.52 -5.67 9.75
N SER A 351 -1.44 -5.73 10.72
CA SER A 351 -1.48 -4.74 11.80
C SER A 351 -0.21 -4.85 12.66
N THR A 352 0.15 -3.75 13.30
CA THR A 352 1.22 -3.75 14.31
C THR A 352 0.63 -3.84 15.72
N PRO A 353 1.29 -4.55 16.65
CA PRO A 353 0.93 -4.49 18.05
C PRO A 353 0.94 -3.05 18.58
N THR A 354 0.16 -2.79 19.61
CA THR A 354 0.24 -1.53 20.36
C THR A 354 1.47 -1.54 21.27
N ALA A 355 1.99 -0.36 21.59
CA ALA A 355 3.08 -0.19 22.57
C ALA A 355 2.78 -0.80 23.96
N HIS A 356 1.49 -0.98 24.30
CA HIS A 356 1.04 -1.46 25.61
C HIS A 356 0.60 -2.93 25.64
N GLY A 357 0.79 -3.67 24.54
CA GLY A 357 0.33 -5.06 24.41
C GLY A 357 -1.13 -5.14 23.96
N GLY A 358 -1.34 -5.46 22.68
CA GLY A 358 -2.64 -5.43 21.99
C GLY A 358 -3.55 -6.63 22.25
N SER A 359 -3.69 -7.09 23.49
CA SER A 359 -4.56 -8.25 23.82
C SER A 359 -6.04 -7.88 23.93
N GLU A 360 -6.36 -6.60 24.08
CA GLU A 360 -7.73 -6.09 24.23
C GLU A 360 -8.43 -5.94 22.88
N ARG A 361 -8.88 -7.09 22.34
CA ARG A 361 -9.53 -7.19 21.03
C ARG A 361 -10.74 -6.25 20.87
N GLU A 362 -11.47 -5.98 21.95
CA GLU A 362 -12.63 -5.07 21.91
C GLU A 362 -12.24 -3.59 21.75
N LEU A 363 -10.97 -3.24 21.98
CA LEU A 363 -10.45 -1.88 21.85
C LEU A 363 -9.60 -1.72 20.59
N TYR A 364 -8.72 -2.68 20.32
CA TYR A 364 -7.73 -2.58 19.23
C TYR A 364 -8.00 -3.54 18.07
N GLY A 365 -8.94 -4.47 18.20
CA GLY A 365 -9.17 -5.50 17.18
C GLY A 365 -7.93 -6.34 16.95
N ALA A 366 -7.40 -6.29 15.72
CA ALA A 366 -6.14 -6.96 15.35
C ALA A 366 -4.87 -6.16 15.74
N GLY A 367 -4.99 -4.92 16.21
CA GLY A 367 -3.87 -4.03 16.49
C GLY A 367 -4.03 -2.70 15.74
N VAL A 368 -2.93 -2.00 15.51
CA VAL A 368 -2.91 -0.71 14.80
C VAL A 368 -2.62 -0.93 13.32
N VAL A 369 -3.35 -0.23 12.44
CA VAL A 369 -3.10 -0.29 10.99
C VAL A 369 -1.67 0.12 10.64
N SER A 370 -1.05 -0.59 9.70
CA SER A 370 0.28 -0.28 9.18
C SER A 370 0.28 -0.35 7.65
N ALA A 371 0.47 0.81 7.03
CA ALA A 371 0.64 0.97 5.59
C ALA A 371 1.90 0.25 5.09
N SER A 372 3.00 0.35 5.85
CA SER A 372 4.28 -0.27 5.50
C SER A 372 4.20 -1.79 5.55
N ALA A 373 3.74 -2.38 6.67
CA ALA A 373 3.65 -3.82 6.82
C ALA A 373 2.65 -4.44 5.84
N ALA A 374 1.51 -3.79 5.60
CA ALA A 374 0.51 -4.29 4.65
C ALA A 374 1.01 -4.23 3.20
N SER A 375 1.68 -3.14 2.81
CA SER A 375 2.20 -2.97 1.45
C SER A 375 3.39 -3.89 1.17
N ASP A 376 4.35 -3.97 2.08
CA ASP A 376 5.49 -4.89 1.95
C ASP A 376 5.02 -6.36 1.97
N GLY A 377 4.04 -6.69 2.83
CA GLY A 377 3.45 -8.02 2.91
C GLY A 377 2.86 -8.48 1.57
N VAL A 378 2.09 -7.62 0.89
CA VAL A 378 1.56 -7.91 -0.44
C VAL A 378 2.66 -7.99 -1.49
N LEU A 379 3.57 -7.01 -1.53
CA LEU A 379 4.67 -6.97 -2.50
C LEU A 379 5.48 -8.27 -2.49
N TRP A 380 5.92 -8.71 -1.31
CA TRP A 380 6.74 -9.90 -1.15
C TRP A 380 5.97 -11.20 -1.37
N SER A 381 4.80 -11.34 -0.76
CA SER A 381 4.00 -12.56 -0.92
C SER A 381 3.58 -12.76 -2.38
N ALA A 382 3.20 -11.69 -3.08
CA ALA A 382 2.84 -11.75 -4.49
C ALA A 382 4.04 -11.99 -5.40
N GLY A 383 5.15 -11.27 -5.19
CA GLY A 383 6.37 -11.44 -5.97
C GLY A 383 6.94 -12.86 -5.90
N VAL A 384 7.07 -13.40 -4.68
CA VAL A 384 7.57 -14.77 -4.46
C VAL A 384 6.63 -15.81 -5.07
N THR A 385 5.32 -15.69 -4.83
CA THR A 385 4.34 -16.64 -5.37
C THR A 385 4.38 -16.66 -6.91
N ARG A 386 4.42 -15.48 -7.54
CA ARG A 386 4.53 -15.35 -9.00
C ARG A 386 5.83 -15.94 -9.53
N ALA A 387 6.96 -15.70 -8.86
CA ALA A 387 8.24 -16.28 -9.25
C ALA A 387 8.24 -17.81 -9.17
N VAL A 388 7.69 -18.39 -8.09
CA VAL A 388 7.55 -19.84 -7.93
C VAL A 388 6.65 -20.43 -9.02
N MET A 389 5.51 -19.79 -9.33
CA MET A 389 4.61 -20.23 -10.41
C MET A 389 5.30 -20.18 -11.77
N LEU A 390 6.06 -19.13 -12.06
CA LEU A 390 6.80 -19.00 -13.31
C LEU A 390 7.87 -20.10 -13.44
N LEU A 391 8.65 -20.36 -12.39
CA LEU A 391 9.66 -21.42 -12.39
C LEU A 391 9.03 -22.80 -12.59
N GLY A 392 7.92 -23.08 -11.90
CA GLY A 392 7.17 -24.32 -12.04
C GLY A 392 6.66 -24.54 -13.46
N LEU A 393 6.01 -23.52 -14.05
CA LEU A 393 5.52 -23.61 -15.43
C LEU A 393 6.66 -23.69 -16.46
N ALA A 394 7.75 -22.97 -16.27
CA ALA A 394 8.91 -23.05 -17.14
C ALA A 394 9.53 -24.46 -17.14
N LEU A 395 9.60 -25.12 -15.98
CA LEU A 395 10.06 -26.51 -15.86
C LEU A 395 9.11 -27.47 -16.60
N VAL A 396 7.81 -27.37 -16.37
CA VAL A 396 6.80 -28.18 -17.08
C VAL A 396 6.90 -28.00 -18.58
N LEU A 397 7.03 -26.75 -19.05
CA LEU A 397 7.17 -26.43 -20.46
C LEU A 397 8.46 -27.00 -21.06
N ALA A 398 9.57 -26.90 -20.35
CA ALA A 398 10.86 -27.46 -20.75
C ALA A 398 10.81 -28.98 -20.90
N LEU A 399 10.19 -29.68 -19.95
CA LEU A 399 9.96 -31.12 -20.03
C LEU A 399 9.03 -31.48 -21.21
N TRP A 400 7.99 -30.69 -21.43
CA TRP A 400 7.04 -30.91 -22.52
C TRP A 400 7.68 -30.71 -23.91
N ILE A 401 8.53 -29.71 -24.10
CA ILE A 401 9.29 -29.48 -25.33
C ILE A 401 10.30 -30.62 -25.55
N ARG A 402 11.07 -31.00 -24.52
CA ARG A 402 12.03 -32.11 -24.61
C ARG A 402 11.37 -33.45 -24.92
N SER A 403 10.20 -33.74 -24.35
CA SER A 403 9.43 -34.96 -24.63
C SER A 403 9.04 -35.10 -26.10
N LYS A 404 9.00 -33.98 -26.84
CA LYS A 404 8.70 -33.90 -28.27
C LYS A 404 9.94 -33.64 -29.12
N LYS A 405 11.13 -33.85 -28.54
CA LYS A 405 12.45 -33.65 -29.17
C LYS A 405 12.69 -32.20 -29.65
N GLY A 406 12.02 -31.21 -29.06
CA GLY A 406 12.23 -29.79 -29.35
C GLY A 406 13.47 -29.21 -28.65
N GLU A 407 13.83 -27.98 -29.00
CA GLU A 407 14.96 -27.25 -28.40
C GLU A 407 14.49 -25.93 -27.77
N LEU A 408 14.95 -25.66 -26.55
CA LEU A 408 14.63 -24.43 -25.83
C LEU A 408 15.41 -23.25 -26.38
N THR A 409 14.69 -22.17 -26.66
CA THR A 409 15.29 -20.85 -26.89
C THR A 409 15.42 -20.10 -25.55
N PHE A 410 16.13 -18.97 -25.51
CA PHE A 410 16.31 -18.17 -24.28
C PHE A 410 15.64 -16.79 -24.32
N GLY A 411 15.16 -16.35 -25.50
CA GLY A 411 14.55 -15.02 -25.70
C GLY A 411 13.21 -14.81 -24.99
N TRP A 412 12.68 -15.82 -24.31
CA TRP A 412 11.42 -15.77 -23.57
C TRP A 412 11.58 -15.38 -22.11
N ILE A 413 12.80 -15.50 -21.53
CA ILE A 413 13.02 -15.35 -20.08
C ILE A 413 12.64 -13.95 -19.61
N VAL A 414 13.23 -12.92 -20.24
CA VAL A 414 12.97 -11.52 -19.85
C VAL A 414 11.48 -11.16 -20.01
N PRO A 415 10.83 -11.43 -21.16
CA PRO A 415 9.39 -11.16 -21.30
C PRO A 415 8.52 -11.93 -20.30
N ALA A 416 8.87 -13.17 -19.95
CA ALA A 416 8.12 -13.95 -18.98
C ALA A 416 8.24 -13.38 -17.56
N VAL A 417 9.44 -12.96 -17.14
CA VAL A 417 9.66 -12.31 -15.85
C VAL A 417 8.92 -10.97 -15.80
N VAL A 418 9.08 -10.11 -16.82
CA VAL A 418 8.40 -8.81 -16.88
C VAL A 418 6.88 -8.97 -16.85
N THR A 419 6.33 -9.95 -17.57
CA THR A 419 4.87 -10.13 -17.66
C THR A 419 4.31 -10.80 -16.40
N GLY A 420 4.99 -11.81 -15.86
CA GLY A 420 4.44 -12.68 -14.82
C GLY A 420 4.81 -12.29 -13.40
N VAL A 421 5.98 -11.67 -13.19
CA VAL A 421 6.56 -11.42 -11.86
C VAL A 421 6.78 -9.93 -11.61
N GLY A 422 7.36 -9.22 -12.58
CA GLY A 422 7.93 -7.89 -12.35
C GLY A 422 9.23 -7.96 -11.54
N LEU A 423 9.80 -6.80 -11.25
CA LEU A 423 11.00 -6.65 -10.42
C LEU A 423 10.60 -6.20 -9.00
N PHE A 424 9.76 -6.98 -8.34
CA PHE A 424 9.13 -6.63 -7.06
C PHE A 424 10.12 -6.33 -5.92
N PHE A 425 11.38 -6.77 -6.03
CA PHE A 425 12.44 -6.51 -5.05
C PHE A 425 13.10 -5.13 -5.20
N LEU A 426 12.81 -4.37 -6.28
CA LEU A 426 13.45 -3.06 -6.52
C LEU A 426 13.31 -2.03 -5.38
N PRO A 427 12.18 -1.95 -4.63
CA PRO A 427 12.08 -0.99 -3.52
C PRO A 427 13.11 -1.18 -2.42
N GLN A 428 13.79 -2.32 -2.36
CA GLN A 428 14.91 -2.53 -1.43
C GLN A 428 16.14 -1.69 -1.80
N PHE A 429 16.24 -1.24 -3.06
CA PHE A 429 17.44 -0.60 -3.61
C PHE A 429 17.23 0.86 -4.05
N VAL A 430 15.99 1.29 -4.29
CA VAL A 430 15.70 2.61 -4.88
C VAL A 430 15.48 3.70 -3.82
N GLY A 431 15.08 3.35 -2.58
CA GLY A 431 15.03 4.26 -1.42
C GLY A 431 14.08 5.47 -1.52
N HIS A 432 13.31 5.60 -2.60
CA HIS A 432 12.26 6.61 -2.76
C HIS A 432 11.30 6.22 -3.90
N TYR A 433 10.09 6.79 -3.89
CA TYR A 433 9.16 6.65 -5.01
C TYR A 433 9.73 7.36 -6.25
N VAL A 434 9.99 6.59 -7.32
CA VAL A 434 10.39 7.13 -8.61
C VAL A 434 9.27 6.85 -9.62
N PRO A 435 8.64 7.88 -10.20
CA PRO A 435 7.67 7.69 -11.28
C PRO A 435 8.24 6.82 -12.40
N GLY A 436 7.53 5.75 -12.76
CA GLY A 436 7.99 4.78 -13.77
C GLY A 436 8.63 3.51 -13.19
N VAL A 437 9.34 3.59 -12.05
CA VAL A 437 9.88 2.39 -11.37
C VAL A 437 8.75 1.51 -10.85
N GLU A 438 7.61 2.10 -10.46
CA GLU A 438 6.39 1.37 -10.10
C GLU A 438 5.97 0.36 -11.19
N PHE A 439 6.08 0.70 -12.48
CA PHE A 439 5.77 -0.22 -13.57
C PHE A 439 6.77 -1.37 -13.67
N ALA A 440 8.07 -1.10 -13.47
CA ALA A 440 9.10 -2.14 -13.50
C ALA A 440 8.96 -3.13 -12.32
N MET A 441 8.52 -2.65 -11.16
CA MET A 441 8.28 -3.47 -9.98
C MET A 441 7.12 -4.46 -10.16
N ARG A 442 6.11 -4.05 -10.93
CA ARG A 442 4.88 -4.79 -11.11
C ARG A 442 4.96 -5.71 -12.33
N PRO A 443 4.30 -6.88 -12.29
CA PRO A 443 4.11 -7.65 -13.52
C PRO A 443 3.33 -6.81 -14.53
N ALA A 444 3.72 -6.86 -15.81
CA ALA A 444 2.99 -6.14 -16.86
C ALA A 444 1.51 -6.57 -16.97
N ALA A 445 1.17 -7.76 -16.46
CA ALA A 445 -0.20 -8.24 -16.33
C ALA A 445 -1.07 -7.45 -15.32
N THR A 446 -0.49 -6.53 -14.53
CA THR A 446 -1.22 -5.63 -13.60
C THR A 446 -1.05 -4.15 -13.93
N TRP A 447 -0.43 -3.80 -15.07
CA TRP A 447 -0.24 -2.41 -15.48
C TRP A 447 -1.55 -1.70 -15.80
N ASP A 448 -2.63 -2.44 -16.04
CA ASP A 448 -3.98 -1.92 -16.15
C ASP A 448 -4.46 -1.24 -14.85
N VAL A 449 -4.01 -1.65 -13.66
CA VAL A 449 -4.39 -0.99 -12.40
C VAL A 449 -4.00 0.48 -12.39
N PRO A 450 -2.71 0.86 -12.56
CA PRO A 450 -2.33 2.27 -12.60
C PRO A 450 -2.76 3.01 -13.88
N LEU A 451 -3.03 2.30 -14.99
CA LEU A 451 -3.41 2.93 -16.27
C LEU A 451 -4.92 3.16 -16.41
N LEU A 452 -5.73 2.20 -15.96
CA LEU A 452 -7.17 2.12 -16.22
C LEU A 452 -7.99 2.06 -14.93
N GLY A 453 -7.38 1.65 -13.80
CA GLY A 453 -7.99 1.60 -12.48
C GLY A 453 -8.28 0.17 -11.98
N ALA A 454 -8.30 -0.01 -10.67
CA ALA A 454 -8.51 -1.31 -10.01
C ALA A 454 -9.90 -1.91 -10.33
N HIS A 455 -10.92 -1.08 -10.51
CA HIS A 455 -12.27 -1.50 -10.93
C HIS A 455 -12.32 -2.21 -12.30
N LEU A 456 -11.34 -2.03 -13.19
CA LEU A 456 -11.23 -2.79 -14.45
C LEU A 456 -10.41 -4.06 -14.25
N HIS A 457 -9.45 -4.05 -13.33
CA HIS A 457 -8.61 -5.21 -13.00
C HIS A 457 -9.42 -6.45 -12.58
N ARG A 458 -10.56 -6.26 -11.89
CA ARG A 458 -11.48 -7.36 -11.54
C ARG A 458 -12.07 -8.11 -12.76
N TRP A 459 -12.00 -7.52 -13.95
CA TRP A 459 -12.42 -8.14 -15.22
C TRP A 459 -11.23 -8.60 -16.07
N LEU A 460 -9.98 -8.43 -15.61
CA LEU A 460 -8.81 -8.65 -16.44
C LEU A 460 -8.43 -10.09 -16.80
N PRO A 461 -8.87 -11.15 -16.10
CA PRO A 461 -8.74 -12.50 -16.64
C PRO A 461 -9.27 -12.56 -18.08
N PHE A 462 -10.29 -11.76 -18.42
CA PHE A 462 -10.85 -11.67 -19.77
C PHE A 462 -9.97 -10.90 -20.78
N ALA A 463 -9.12 -9.95 -20.34
CA ALA A 463 -8.34 -9.07 -21.23
C ALA A 463 -6.87 -9.50 -21.44
N ASN A 464 -6.24 -10.16 -20.46
CA ASN A 464 -4.82 -10.56 -20.55
C ASN A 464 -4.54 -11.56 -21.70
N LEU A 465 -5.46 -12.50 -21.96
CA LEU A 465 -5.35 -13.37 -23.13
C LEU A 465 -5.53 -12.62 -24.45
N GLY A 466 -6.36 -11.58 -24.48
CA GLY A 466 -6.51 -10.71 -25.65
C GLY A 466 -5.17 -10.09 -26.09
N ILE A 467 -4.34 -9.66 -25.13
CA ILE A 467 -2.99 -9.14 -25.39
C ILE A 467 -2.11 -10.22 -26.00
N VAL A 468 -2.08 -11.43 -25.41
CA VAL A 468 -1.30 -12.55 -25.93
C VAL A 468 -1.73 -12.89 -27.37
N LEU A 469 -3.03 -12.99 -27.63
CA LEU A 469 -3.56 -13.30 -28.96
C LEU A 469 -3.29 -12.19 -29.98
N ALA A 470 -3.35 -10.92 -29.58
CA ALA A 470 -2.99 -9.80 -30.45
C ALA A 470 -1.50 -9.82 -30.82
N LEU A 471 -0.63 -10.08 -29.83
CA LEU A 471 0.81 -10.24 -30.08
C LEU A 471 1.08 -11.43 -31.02
N VAL A 472 0.34 -12.53 -30.85
CA VAL A 472 0.41 -13.67 -31.77
C VAL A 472 0.06 -13.22 -33.20
N GLY A 473 -1.09 -12.58 -33.41
CA GLY A 473 -1.54 -12.13 -34.72
C GLY A 473 -0.57 -11.16 -35.41
N LEU A 474 0.04 -10.24 -34.66
CA LEU A 474 0.93 -9.22 -35.20
C LEU A 474 2.39 -9.68 -35.37
N GLY A 475 2.83 -10.65 -34.56
CA GLY A 475 4.24 -10.94 -34.37
C GLY A 475 4.71 -12.35 -34.71
N PHE A 476 3.83 -13.38 -34.69
CA PHE A 476 4.28 -14.76 -34.91
C PHE A 476 4.79 -15.05 -36.32
N SER A 477 4.43 -14.23 -37.31
CA SER A 477 5.01 -14.30 -38.64
C SER A 477 6.52 -13.98 -38.67
N ARG A 478 7.03 -13.25 -37.65
CA ARG A 478 8.43 -12.86 -37.53
C ARG A 478 9.20 -13.81 -36.59
N PRO A 479 10.18 -14.60 -37.08
CA PRO A 479 10.88 -15.59 -36.25
C PRO A 479 11.57 -15.03 -35.00
N SER A 480 12.03 -13.77 -35.05
CA SER A 480 12.66 -13.09 -33.91
C SER A 480 11.69 -12.79 -32.77
N LEU A 481 10.38 -12.67 -33.04
CA LEU A 481 9.36 -12.32 -32.04
C LEU A 481 8.69 -13.54 -31.41
N ARG A 482 8.77 -14.71 -32.03
CA ARG A 482 8.11 -15.94 -31.52
C ARG A 482 8.50 -16.28 -30.08
N SER A 483 9.80 -16.25 -29.77
CA SER A 483 10.32 -16.57 -28.43
C SER A 483 9.92 -15.52 -27.39
N PRO A 484 10.07 -14.20 -27.65
CA PRO A 484 9.53 -13.17 -26.76
C PRO A 484 8.03 -13.28 -26.49
N ILE A 485 7.20 -13.50 -27.52
CA ILE A 485 5.74 -13.62 -27.32
C ILE A 485 5.40 -14.90 -26.55
N GLY A 486 6.13 -16.00 -26.79
CA GLY A 486 6.03 -17.20 -25.97
C GLY A 486 6.36 -16.95 -24.50
N GLY A 487 7.32 -16.06 -24.22
CA GLY A 487 7.63 -15.57 -22.88
C GLY A 487 6.48 -14.77 -22.26
N VAL A 488 5.90 -13.83 -22.99
CA VAL A 488 4.71 -13.07 -22.53
C VAL A 488 3.55 -14.02 -22.19
N ALA A 489 3.30 -15.02 -23.04
CA ALA A 489 2.27 -16.03 -22.80
C ALA A 489 2.56 -16.85 -21.53
N LEU A 490 3.80 -17.32 -21.35
CA LEU A 490 4.20 -18.05 -20.14
C LEU A 490 4.07 -17.20 -18.87
N GLY A 491 4.51 -15.94 -18.92
CA GLY A 491 4.38 -15.00 -17.80
C GLY A 491 2.92 -14.69 -17.46
N THR A 492 2.06 -14.56 -18.48
CA THR A 492 0.61 -14.39 -18.29
C THR A 492 -0.01 -15.60 -17.60
N ALA A 493 0.37 -16.83 -18.04
CA ALA A 493 -0.10 -18.06 -17.41
C ALA A 493 0.36 -18.18 -15.95
N SER A 494 1.62 -17.85 -15.65
CA SER A 494 2.13 -17.88 -14.27
C SER A 494 1.44 -16.86 -13.38
N PHE A 495 1.17 -15.67 -13.91
CA PHE A 495 0.42 -14.64 -13.20
C PHE A 495 -0.98 -15.14 -12.82
N MET A 496 -1.74 -15.65 -13.79
CA MET A 496 -3.11 -16.13 -13.54
C MET A 496 -3.16 -17.30 -12.54
N LEU A 497 -2.18 -18.21 -12.55
CA LEU A 497 -2.08 -19.26 -11.54
C LEU A 497 -1.74 -18.71 -10.15
N ALA A 498 -0.86 -17.72 -10.07
CA ALA A 498 -0.54 -17.07 -8.81
C ALA A 498 -1.78 -16.39 -8.21
N GLU A 499 -2.59 -15.71 -9.03
CA GLU A 499 -3.85 -15.07 -8.60
C GLU A 499 -4.85 -16.08 -8.00
N LEU A 500 -4.91 -17.30 -8.54
CA LEU A 500 -5.73 -18.39 -7.96
C LEU A 500 -5.27 -18.82 -6.57
N VAL A 501 -3.96 -18.86 -6.35
CA VAL A 501 -3.37 -19.24 -5.05
C VAL A 501 -3.55 -18.14 -4.03
N MET A 502 -3.32 -16.88 -4.43
CA MET A 502 -3.37 -15.72 -3.53
C MET A 502 -4.78 -15.24 -3.24
N ARG A 503 -5.76 -15.57 -4.10
CA ARG A 503 -7.17 -15.15 -4.00
C ARG A 503 -7.31 -13.63 -3.89
N THR A 504 -6.56 -12.92 -4.73
CA THR A 504 -6.46 -11.46 -4.74
C THR A 504 -7.50 -10.79 -5.65
N GLY A 505 -8.03 -11.52 -6.64
CA GLY A 505 -9.02 -11.00 -7.58
C GLY A 505 -10.47 -11.21 -7.12
N PHE A 506 -11.28 -10.15 -7.19
CA PHE A 506 -12.73 -10.27 -7.04
C PHE A 506 -13.35 -10.94 -8.27
N ALA A 507 -14.22 -11.93 -8.07
CA ALA A 507 -14.86 -12.70 -9.14
C ALA A 507 -16.35 -12.32 -9.31
N PRO A 508 -16.68 -11.28 -10.13
CA PRO A 508 -18.04 -10.75 -10.22
C PRO A 508 -19.07 -11.75 -10.79
N LEU A 509 -18.61 -12.74 -11.56
CA LEU A 509 -19.45 -13.80 -12.14
C LEU A 509 -19.43 -15.10 -11.33
N GLY A 510 -18.86 -15.08 -10.13
CA GLY A 510 -18.72 -16.23 -9.25
C GLY A 510 -17.42 -17.03 -9.47
N SER A 511 -17.01 -17.74 -8.42
CA SER A 511 -15.74 -18.46 -8.34
C SER A 511 -15.59 -19.60 -9.35
N LEU A 512 -16.67 -20.32 -9.66
CA LEU A 512 -16.65 -21.44 -10.62
C LEU A 512 -16.33 -20.98 -12.05
N LEU A 513 -17.00 -19.91 -12.51
CA LEU A 513 -16.75 -19.37 -13.84
C LEU A 513 -15.34 -18.78 -13.92
N TYR A 514 -14.90 -18.10 -12.86
CA TYR A 514 -13.55 -17.57 -12.73
C TYR A 514 -12.48 -18.68 -12.85
N LEU A 515 -12.66 -19.80 -12.15
CA LEU A 515 -11.76 -20.96 -12.22
C LEU A 515 -11.71 -21.58 -13.62
N GLY A 516 -12.87 -21.84 -14.22
CA GLY A 516 -12.96 -22.40 -15.58
C GLY A 516 -12.30 -21.48 -16.61
N TRP A 517 -12.49 -20.17 -16.45
CA TRP A 517 -11.88 -19.16 -17.31
C TRP A 517 -10.36 -19.14 -17.17
N ILE A 518 -9.82 -19.08 -15.95
CA ILE A 518 -8.37 -19.11 -15.74
C ILE A 518 -7.76 -20.40 -16.31
N ALA A 519 -8.40 -21.55 -16.09
CA ALA A 519 -7.92 -22.82 -16.64
C ALA A 519 -7.83 -22.80 -18.17
N LEU A 520 -8.84 -22.25 -18.85
CA LEU A 520 -8.82 -22.07 -20.30
C LEU A 520 -7.67 -21.14 -20.74
N ASN A 521 -7.53 -19.98 -20.09
CA ASN A 521 -6.53 -18.98 -20.46
C ASN A 521 -5.11 -19.48 -20.24
N VAL A 522 -4.85 -20.12 -19.10
CA VAL A 522 -3.57 -20.79 -18.80
C VAL A 522 -3.27 -21.83 -19.87
N THR A 523 -4.25 -22.65 -20.28
CA THR A 523 -4.06 -23.67 -21.31
C THR A 523 -3.66 -23.06 -22.66
N VAL A 524 -4.37 -22.03 -23.10
CA VAL A 524 -4.07 -21.32 -24.36
C VAL A 524 -2.69 -20.67 -24.30
N CYS A 525 -2.37 -19.97 -23.21
CA CYS A 525 -1.08 -19.35 -23.00
C CYS A 525 0.07 -20.36 -22.98
N LEU A 526 -0.09 -21.52 -22.35
CA LEU A 526 0.92 -22.59 -22.37
C LEU A 526 1.11 -23.18 -23.76
N TRP A 527 0.04 -23.29 -24.56
CA TRP A 527 0.14 -23.73 -25.96
C TRP A 527 0.91 -22.72 -26.82
N VAL A 528 0.61 -21.42 -26.68
CA VAL A 528 1.35 -20.33 -27.35
C VAL A 528 2.81 -20.32 -26.90
N ALA A 529 3.08 -20.46 -25.60
CA ALA A 529 4.42 -20.51 -25.04
C ALA A 529 5.24 -21.66 -25.62
N ARG A 530 4.65 -22.85 -25.73
CA ARG A 530 5.30 -24.03 -26.34
C ARG A 530 5.73 -23.75 -27.77
N ILE A 531 4.84 -23.22 -28.61
CA ILE A 531 5.15 -22.94 -30.02
C ILE A 531 6.16 -21.80 -30.12
N GLY A 532 6.01 -20.74 -29.33
CA GLY A 532 6.93 -19.60 -29.38
C GLY A 532 8.37 -19.95 -28.95
N ILE A 533 8.52 -20.84 -27.96
CA ILE A 533 9.80 -21.14 -27.32
C ILE A 533 10.55 -22.28 -28.02
N ASP A 534 9.86 -23.25 -28.63
CA ASP A 534 10.48 -24.38 -29.31
C ASP A 534 11.12 -23.97 -30.66
N ARG A 535 12.45 -24.11 -30.75
CA ARG A 535 13.23 -23.80 -31.95
C ARG A 535 12.80 -24.61 -33.18
N LYS A 536 12.28 -25.83 -33.02
CA LYS A 536 11.89 -26.70 -34.15
C LYS A 536 10.61 -26.29 -34.85
N THR A 537 9.81 -25.43 -34.23
CA THR A 537 8.62 -24.85 -34.85
C THR A 537 8.92 -23.56 -35.62
N ARG A 538 10.21 -23.21 -35.77
CA ARG A 538 10.66 -22.01 -36.47
C ARG A 538 10.57 -22.13 -37.99
#